data_AF-A0A554QTP4-F1
#
_entry.id   AF-A0A554QTP4-F1
#
_cell.length_a   1.000
_cell.length_b   1.000
_cell.length_c   1.000
_cell.angle_alpha   90.00
_cell.angle_beta   90.00
_cell.angle_gamma   90.00
#
_symmetry.space_group_name_H-M   'P 1'
#
loop_
_entity.id
_entity.type
_entity.pdbx_description
1 polymer ?
#
loop_
_entity_poly.entity_id
_entity_poly.type
_entity_poly.pdbx_seq_one_letter_code
_entity_poly.pdbx_strand_id
1 'polypeptide(L)'
;MNRPGDLLLSPWALVSVAIILINDHVLKDAFGNTLTGKLSDIAGVFLFPLLLLSVLEVLRRSLVGRAAIAWSIAVTGIGFAAVKMVAPVGDAYEWVIGFLRWAAGGFRGDILPILVFRDPSDLWVLPILFASYLVITHNRTRAPEGAPEHEKISPALHPR
;
A
#
# COMPACT_ATOMS: atom_id res chain seq x y z
N MET A 1 -10.77 4.95 -12.70
CA MET A 1 -10.41 5.12 -11.28
C MET A 1 -9.57 6.37 -11.22
N ASN A 2 -10.21 7.52 -10.99
CA ASN A 2 -9.61 8.85 -11.28
C ASN A 2 -9.69 9.81 -10.10
N ARG A 3 -10.30 9.41 -8.98
CA ARG A 3 -10.29 10.20 -7.74
C ARG A 3 -9.10 9.76 -6.86
N PRO A 4 -8.55 10.67 -6.05
CA PRO A 4 -7.53 10.33 -5.06
C PRO A 4 -7.97 9.13 -4.23
N GLY A 5 -7.10 8.14 -4.12
CA GLY A 5 -7.35 6.94 -3.31
C GLY A 5 -8.20 5.86 -3.98
N ASP A 6 -8.70 6.08 -5.20
CA ASP A 6 -9.48 5.06 -5.91
C ASP A 6 -8.69 3.74 -6.05
N LEU A 7 -7.35 3.78 -6.16
CA LEU A 7 -6.50 2.59 -6.30
C LEU A 7 -6.78 1.51 -5.23
N LEU A 8 -7.14 1.91 -4.02
CA LEU A 8 -7.49 0.99 -2.92
C LEU A 8 -8.81 0.25 -3.13
N LEU A 9 -9.69 0.77 -3.99
CA LEU A 9 -10.93 0.15 -4.42
C LEU A 9 -10.74 -0.77 -5.64
N SER A 10 -9.51 -0.92 -6.14
CA SER A 10 -9.26 -1.87 -7.22
C SER A 10 -9.55 -3.29 -6.75
N PRO A 11 -10.09 -4.17 -7.61
CA PRO A 11 -10.36 -5.56 -7.25
C PRO A 11 -9.13 -6.25 -6.65
N TRP A 12 -7.94 -5.93 -7.16
CA TRP A 12 -6.67 -6.46 -6.68
C TRP A 12 -6.31 -5.99 -5.27
N ALA A 13 -6.50 -4.71 -4.96
CA ALA A 13 -6.28 -4.19 -3.61
C ALA A 13 -7.25 -4.84 -2.61
N LEU A 14 -8.52 -4.99 -2.99
CA LEU A 14 -9.54 -5.65 -2.16
C LEU A 14 -9.21 -7.13 -1.93
N VAL A 15 -8.75 -7.84 -2.95
CA VAL A 15 -8.27 -9.23 -2.81
C VAL A 15 -7.10 -9.30 -1.84
N SER A 16 -6.12 -8.41 -1.93
CA SER A 16 -4.99 -8.39 -0.98
C SER A 16 -5.43 -8.11 0.46
N VAL A 17 -6.35 -7.17 0.67
CA VAL A 17 -6.93 -6.93 2.00
C VAL A 17 -7.68 -8.16 2.50
N ALA A 18 -8.48 -8.80 1.65
CA ALA A 18 -9.19 -10.02 2.00
C ALA A 18 -8.22 -11.16 2.37
N ILE A 19 -7.14 -11.34 1.60
CA ILE A 19 -6.08 -12.31 1.92
C ILE A 19 -5.49 -12.01 3.29
N ILE A 20 -5.11 -10.76 3.58
CA ILE A 20 -4.55 -10.38 4.88
C ILE A 20 -5.53 -10.70 6.02
N LEU A 21 -6.79 -10.28 5.89
CA LEU A 21 -7.81 -10.49 6.92
C LEU A 21 -8.10 -11.97 7.16
N ILE A 22 -8.35 -12.74 6.09
CA ILE A 22 -8.65 -14.17 6.19
C ILE A 22 -7.42 -14.92 6.73
N ASN A 23 -6.23 -14.54 6.29
CA ASN A 23 -4.99 -15.15 6.75
C ASN A 23 -4.74 -14.92 8.24
N ASP A 24 -4.94 -13.68 8.71
CA ASP A 24 -4.69 -13.30 10.10
C ASP A 24 -5.73 -13.83 11.09
N HIS A 25 -6.98 -14.06 10.65
CA HIS A 25 -8.07 -14.49 11.53
C HIS A 25 -8.41 -15.98 11.44
N VAL A 26 -7.97 -16.68 10.39
CA VAL A 26 -8.39 -18.07 10.14
C VAL A 26 -7.19 -18.96 9.83
N LEU A 27 -6.37 -18.61 8.85
CA LEU A 27 -5.35 -19.54 8.37
C LEU A 27 -4.19 -19.70 9.35
N LYS A 28 -3.80 -18.65 10.08
CA LYS A 28 -2.71 -18.74 11.07
C LYS A 28 -3.01 -19.75 12.16
N ASP A 29 -4.25 -19.82 12.61
CA ASP A 29 -4.69 -20.77 13.64
C ASP A 29 -4.73 -22.21 13.11
N ALA A 30 -5.03 -22.39 11.82
CA ALA A 30 -5.18 -23.72 11.21
C ALA A 30 -3.90 -24.31 10.62
N PHE A 31 -3.00 -23.49 10.07
CA PHE A 31 -1.84 -23.93 9.26
C PHE A 31 -0.48 -23.44 9.80
N GLY A 32 -0.48 -22.69 10.91
CA GLY A 32 0.73 -22.14 11.52
C GLY A 32 1.35 -20.98 10.70
N ASN A 33 2.45 -20.41 11.21
CA ASN A 33 2.98 -19.13 10.73
C ASN A 33 3.93 -19.20 9.52
N THR A 34 4.44 -20.37 9.13
CA THR A 34 5.47 -20.47 8.09
C THR A 34 4.93 -20.18 6.69
N LEU A 35 3.79 -20.78 6.32
CA LEU A 35 3.17 -20.57 5.00
C LEU A 35 2.31 -19.29 4.99
N THR A 36 1.55 -19.07 6.06
CA THR A 36 0.67 -17.91 6.21
C THR A 36 1.44 -16.60 6.35
N GLY A 37 2.65 -16.63 6.94
CA GLY A 37 3.56 -15.49 6.99
C GLY A 37 3.92 -15.01 5.58
N LYS A 38 4.28 -15.93 4.68
CA LYS A 38 4.65 -15.60 3.29
C LYS A 38 3.47 -15.08 2.47
N LEU A 39 2.28 -15.63 2.67
CA LEU A 39 1.07 -15.11 2.02
C LEU A 39 0.75 -13.68 2.46
N SER A 40 0.91 -13.39 3.76
CA SER A 40 0.76 -12.03 4.28
C SER A 40 1.81 -11.08 3.72
N ASP A 41 3.06 -11.53 3.61
CA ASP A 41 4.14 -10.73 3.01
C ASP A 41 3.84 -10.41 1.55
N ILE A 42 3.39 -11.39 0.74
CA ILE A 42 2.99 -11.17 -0.66
C ILE A 42 1.85 -10.15 -0.76
N ALA A 43 0.79 -10.35 0.01
CA ALA A 43 -0.37 -9.45 -0.01
C ALA A 43 -0.01 -8.04 0.47
N GLY A 44 0.81 -7.94 1.53
CA GLY A 44 1.28 -6.68 2.11
C GLY A 44 2.19 -5.91 1.16
N VAL A 45 3.24 -6.55 0.64
CA VAL A 45 4.18 -5.94 -0.32
C VAL A 45 3.48 -5.54 -1.61
N PHE A 46 2.47 -6.31 -2.05
CA PHE A 46 1.65 -5.91 -3.18
C PHE A 46 0.81 -4.66 -2.89
N LEU A 47 0.11 -4.63 -1.75
CA LEU A 47 -0.86 -3.59 -1.38
C LEU A 47 -0.20 -2.27 -0.98
N PHE A 48 0.94 -2.32 -0.28
CA PHE A 48 1.58 -1.15 0.31
C PHE A 48 1.93 -0.01 -0.68
N PRO A 49 2.47 -0.25 -1.89
CA PRO A 49 2.73 0.83 -2.85
C PRO A 49 1.44 1.47 -3.37
N LEU A 50 0.34 0.72 -3.46
CA LEU A 50 -0.98 1.26 -3.82
C LEU A 50 -1.52 2.16 -2.69
N LEU A 51 -1.38 1.71 -1.44
CA LEU A 51 -1.75 2.47 -0.24
C LEU A 51 -0.94 3.77 -0.15
N LEU A 52 0.37 3.68 -0.26
CA LEU A 52 1.28 4.81 -0.13
C LEU A 52 1.01 5.88 -1.21
N LEU A 53 0.77 5.44 -2.46
CA LEU A 53 0.40 6.35 -3.54
C LEU A 53 -0.97 6.98 -3.30
N SER A 54 -1.95 6.20 -2.85
CA SER A 54 -3.30 6.67 -2.51
C SER A 54 -3.29 7.72 -1.41
N VAL A 55 -2.50 7.52 -0.36
CA VAL A 55 -2.31 8.50 0.72
C VAL A 55 -1.66 9.77 0.17
N LEU A 56 -0.62 9.64 -0.66
CA LEU A 56 0.07 10.79 -1.26
C LEU A 56 -0.88 11.61 -2.14
N GLU A 57 -1.78 10.97 -2.89
CA GLU A 57 -2.80 11.66 -3.69
C GLU A 57 -3.77 12.47 -2.85
N VAL A 58 -4.21 11.92 -1.71
CA VAL A 58 -5.13 12.60 -0.80
C VAL A 58 -4.45 13.81 -0.17
N LEU A 59 -3.17 13.68 0.21
CA LEU A 59 -2.41 14.75 0.87
C LEU A 59 -1.91 15.83 -0.10
N ARG A 60 -1.41 15.42 -1.28
CA ARG A 60 -0.68 16.28 -2.22
C ARG A 60 -0.93 15.84 -3.67
N ARG A 61 -2.12 16.13 -4.20
CA ARG A 61 -2.49 15.81 -5.61
C ARG A 61 -1.45 16.21 -6.66
N SER A 62 -0.73 17.32 -6.47
CA SER A 62 0.25 17.85 -7.43
C SER A 62 1.54 17.02 -7.55
N LEU A 63 1.82 16.12 -6.59
CA LEU A 63 3.04 15.31 -6.56
C LEU A 63 2.87 13.95 -7.22
N VAL A 64 1.70 13.66 -7.80
CA VAL A 64 1.33 12.32 -8.26
C VAL A 64 1.70 12.17 -9.73
N GLY A 65 2.83 11.51 -9.99
CA GLY A 65 3.33 11.21 -11.33
C GLY A 65 4.18 9.95 -11.36
N ARG A 66 4.87 9.68 -12.48
CA ARG A 66 5.75 8.50 -12.63
C ARG A 66 6.81 8.41 -11.52
N ALA A 67 7.33 9.55 -11.08
CA ALA A 67 8.27 9.63 -9.95
C ALA A 67 7.65 9.15 -8.64
N ALA A 68 6.40 9.51 -8.34
CA ALA A 68 5.70 9.05 -7.14
C ALA A 68 5.41 7.55 -7.17
N ILE A 69 5.10 6.99 -8.35
CA ILE A 69 4.93 5.54 -8.53
C ILE A 69 6.26 4.82 -8.26
N ALA A 70 7.35 5.28 -8.89
CA ALA A 70 8.68 4.69 -8.67
C ALA A 70 9.10 4.80 -7.19
N TRP A 71 8.83 5.95 -6.58
CA TRP A 71 9.10 6.18 -5.16
C TRP A 71 8.29 5.25 -4.26
N SER A 72 6.98 5.05 -4.51
CA SER A 72 6.17 4.17 -3.67
C SER A 72 6.60 2.71 -3.76
N ILE A 73 6.98 2.25 -4.96
CA ILE A 73 7.55 0.92 -5.19
C ILE A 73 8.90 0.78 -4.46
N ALA A 74 9.80 1.75 -4.63
CA ALA A 74 11.13 1.72 -4.02
C ALA A 74 11.05 1.73 -2.48
N VAL A 75 10.23 2.61 -1.90
CA VAL A 75 10.03 2.68 -0.44
C VAL A 75 9.47 1.37 0.09
N THR A 76 8.51 0.76 -0.62
CA THR A 76 7.98 -0.55 -0.20
C THR A 76 9.07 -1.62 -0.21
N GLY A 77 9.78 -1.76 -1.33
CA GLY A 77 10.78 -2.82 -1.49
C GLY A 77 11.95 -2.67 -0.52
N ILE A 78 12.49 -1.46 -0.40
CA ILE A 78 13.58 -1.15 0.53
C ILE A 78 13.11 -1.33 1.97
N GLY A 79 11.93 -0.82 2.32
CA GLY A 79 11.36 -0.94 3.66
C GLY A 79 11.16 -2.39 4.06
N PHE A 80 10.55 -3.20 3.19
CA PHE A 80 10.37 -4.64 3.42
C PHE A 80 11.71 -5.37 3.60
N ALA A 81 12.66 -5.14 2.70
CA ALA A 81 13.99 -5.74 2.80
C ALA A 81 14.71 -5.32 4.09
N ALA A 82 14.60 -4.06 4.51
CA ALA A 82 15.18 -3.55 5.73
C ALA A 82 14.57 -4.22 6.98
N VAL A 83 13.24 -4.35 7.04
CA VAL A 83 12.53 -5.04 8.13
C VAL A 83 12.99 -6.51 8.27
N LYS A 84 13.22 -7.19 7.13
CA LYS A 84 13.63 -8.61 7.13
C LYS A 84 15.12 -8.83 7.39
N MET A 85 15.98 -7.92 6.93
CA MET A 85 17.45 -8.10 6.95
C MET A 85 18.16 -7.36 8.09
N VAL A 86 17.59 -6.25 8.58
CA VAL A 86 18.25 -5.37 9.56
C VAL A 86 17.54 -5.52 10.90
N ALA A 87 18.16 -6.23 11.85
CA ALA A 87 17.53 -6.57 13.13
C ALA A 87 16.93 -5.37 13.87
N PRO A 88 17.63 -4.21 14.04
CA PRO A 88 17.04 -3.03 14.66
C PRO A 88 15.80 -2.48 13.96
N VAL A 89 15.74 -2.59 12.62
CA VAL A 89 14.58 -2.13 11.83
C VAL A 89 13.41 -3.08 12.02
N GLY A 90 13.68 -4.39 12.03
CA GLY A 90 12.69 -5.40 12.38
C GLY A 90 12.11 -5.17 13.76
N ASP A 91 12.95 -5.03 14.79
CA ASP A 91 12.52 -4.80 16.19
C ASP A 91 11.66 -3.54 16.30
N ALA A 92 12.08 -2.44 15.67
CA ALA A 92 11.30 -1.20 15.64
C ALA A 92 9.94 -1.40 14.96
N TYR A 93 9.89 -2.15 13.85
CA TYR A 93 8.66 -2.46 13.15
C TYR A 93 7.70 -3.30 14.01
N GLU A 94 8.21 -4.29 14.75
CA GLU A 94 7.40 -5.12 15.66
C GLU A 94 6.65 -4.26 16.70
N TRP A 95 7.36 -3.29 17.28
CA TRP A 95 6.78 -2.34 18.25
C TRP A 95 5.79 -1.37 17.61
N VAL A 96 6.10 -0.85 16.42
CA VAL A 96 5.20 0.06 15.70
C VAL A 96 3.89 -0.64 15.38
N ILE A 97 3.93 -1.88 14.89
CA ILE A 97 2.70 -2.63 14.59
C ILE A 97 1.97 -3.03 15.88
N GLY A 98 2.69 -3.42 16.94
CA GLY A 98 2.09 -3.68 18.25
C GLY A 98 1.31 -2.46 18.78
N PHE A 99 1.90 -1.28 18.67
CA PHE A 99 1.26 -0.02 19.04
C PHE A 99 0.02 0.29 18.19
N LEU A 100 0.12 0.15 16.87
CA LEU A 100 -1.02 0.38 15.96
C LEU A 100 -2.18 -0.58 16.25
N ARG A 101 -1.88 -1.85 16.57
CA ARG A 101 -2.89 -2.85 16.95
C ARG A 101 -3.57 -2.48 18.26
N TRP A 102 -2.81 -2.05 19.26
CA TRP A 102 -3.35 -1.58 20.54
C TRP A 102 -4.24 -0.34 20.37
N ALA A 103 -3.80 0.63 19.57
CA ALA A 103 -4.59 1.82 19.25
C ALA A 103 -5.89 1.45 18.52
N ALA A 104 -5.84 0.55 17.54
CA ALA A 104 -7.02 0.04 16.82
C ALA A 104 -7.98 -0.75 17.74
N GLY A 105 -7.46 -1.43 18.77
CA GLY A 105 -8.23 -2.11 19.80
C GLY A 105 -8.89 -1.19 20.84
N GLY A 106 -8.78 0.14 20.67
CA GLY A 106 -9.37 1.13 21.58
C GLY A 106 -8.56 1.33 22.86
N PHE A 107 -7.23 1.21 22.79
CA PHE A 107 -6.32 1.44 23.91
C PHE A 107 -6.52 0.47 25.08
N ARG A 108 -6.94 -0.78 24.79
CA ARG A 108 -7.22 -1.82 25.79
C ARG A 108 -6.18 -2.94 25.70
N GLY A 109 -5.77 -3.45 26.86
CA GLY A 109 -4.77 -4.51 26.98
C GLY A 109 -3.33 -4.02 26.83
N ASP A 110 -2.40 -4.97 26.74
CA ASP A 110 -0.96 -4.70 26.64
C ASP A 110 -0.53 -4.47 25.19
N ILE A 111 0.51 -3.64 25.01
CA ILE A 111 1.19 -3.47 23.72
C ILE A 111 2.08 -4.68 23.53
N LEU A 112 1.57 -5.68 22.81
CA LEU A 112 2.34 -6.86 22.44
C LEU A 112 3.00 -6.66 21.07
N PRO A 113 4.33 -6.73 20.97
CA PRO A 113 5.01 -6.71 19.68
C PRO A 113 4.58 -7.92 18.85
N ILE A 114 4.47 -7.73 17.54
CA ILE A 114 4.34 -8.88 16.63
C ILE A 114 5.70 -9.53 16.45
N LEU A 115 5.78 -10.86 16.28
CA LEU A 115 7.05 -11.51 15.99
C LEU A 115 7.30 -11.51 14.47
N VAL A 116 8.40 -10.90 14.03
CA VAL A 116 8.88 -10.96 12.65
C VAL A 116 9.92 -12.06 12.53
N PHE A 117 9.56 -13.12 11.82
CA PHE A 117 10.52 -14.14 11.46
C PHE A 117 11.47 -13.58 10.39
N ARG A 118 12.77 -13.62 10.66
CA ARG A 118 13.83 -13.11 9.78
C ARG A 118 14.34 -14.25 8.89
N ASP A 119 13.75 -14.37 7.71
CA ASP A 119 14.17 -15.34 6.71
C ASP A 119 14.58 -14.60 5.41
N PRO A 120 15.85 -14.71 4.96
CA PRO A 120 16.29 -14.16 3.68
C PRO A 120 15.44 -14.64 2.49
N SER A 121 14.80 -15.82 2.59
CA SER A 121 13.90 -16.34 1.56
C SER A 121 12.65 -15.47 1.36
N ASP A 122 12.32 -14.57 2.30
CA ASP A 122 11.19 -13.66 2.15
C ASP A 122 11.43 -12.59 1.07
N LEU A 123 12.70 -12.34 0.67
CA LEU A 123 13.00 -11.44 -0.45
C LEU A 123 12.47 -11.95 -1.81
N TRP A 124 12.14 -13.24 -1.91
CA TRP A 124 11.44 -13.79 -3.09
C TRP A 124 10.05 -13.19 -3.29
N VAL A 125 9.53 -12.44 -2.32
CA VAL A 125 8.30 -11.68 -2.45
C VAL A 125 8.48 -10.42 -3.30
N LEU A 126 9.66 -9.80 -3.33
CA LEU A 126 9.90 -8.50 -4.01
C LEU A 126 9.47 -8.43 -5.49
N PRO A 127 9.57 -9.50 -6.31
CA PRO A 127 9.02 -9.50 -7.66
C PRO A 127 7.53 -9.14 -7.75
N ILE A 128 6.74 -9.33 -6.68
CA ILE A 128 5.32 -8.92 -6.65
C ILE A 128 5.14 -7.41 -6.83
N LEU A 129 6.15 -6.60 -6.53
CA LEU A 129 6.14 -5.16 -6.77
C LEU A 129 5.99 -4.82 -8.26
N PHE A 130 6.42 -5.71 -9.15
CA PHE A 130 6.15 -5.56 -10.58
C PHE A 130 4.65 -5.63 -10.86
N ALA A 131 3.92 -6.55 -10.22
CA ALA A 131 2.47 -6.62 -10.34
C ALA A 131 1.80 -5.35 -9.78
N SER A 132 2.27 -4.82 -8.65
CA SER A 132 1.80 -3.54 -8.13
C SER A 132 2.02 -2.40 -9.11
N TYR A 133 3.20 -2.33 -9.73
CA TYR A 133 3.51 -1.34 -10.76
C TYR A 133 2.58 -1.46 -11.98
N LEU A 134 2.31 -2.68 -12.45
CA LEU A 134 1.37 -2.92 -13.55
C LEU A 134 -0.05 -2.49 -13.20
N VAL A 135 -0.54 -2.81 -12.00
CA VAL A 135 -1.88 -2.41 -11.56
C VAL A 135 -1.99 -0.89 -11.43
N ILE A 136 -0.98 -0.22 -10.88
CA ILE A 136 -0.95 1.24 -10.77
C ILE A 136 -0.96 1.86 -12.17
N THR A 137 -0.08 1.43 -13.07
CA THR A 137 0.03 2.02 -14.42
C THR A 137 -1.19 1.73 -15.29
N HIS A 138 -1.76 0.53 -15.21
CA HIS A 138 -2.99 0.18 -15.92
C HIS A 138 -4.19 1.05 -15.49
N ASN A 139 -4.34 1.31 -14.20
CA ASN A 139 -5.42 2.16 -13.70
C ASN A 139 -5.22 3.65 -14.02
N ARG A 140 -3.97 4.10 -14.18
CA ARG A 140 -3.64 5.50 -14.53
C ARG A 140 -3.75 5.80 -16.02
N THR A 141 -3.43 4.84 -16.87
CA THR A 141 -3.55 4.99 -18.34
C THR A 141 -4.99 4.98 -18.83
N ARG A 142 -5.92 4.43 -18.03
CA ARG A 142 -7.38 4.47 -18.29
C ARG A 142 -8.07 5.76 -17.83
N ALA A 143 -7.32 6.77 -17.35
CA ALA A 143 -7.90 8.09 -17.11
C ALA A 143 -8.23 8.72 -18.47
N PRO A 144 -9.51 9.02 -18.80
CA PRO A 144 -9.83 9.68 -20.04
C PRO A 144 -9.18 11.07 -20.07
N GLU A 145 -8.58 11.41 -21.20
CA GLU A 145 -8.47 12.81 -21.66
C GLU A 145 -9.86 13.43 -21.55
N GLY A 146 -10.09 14.15 -20.47
CA GLY A 146 -11.43 14.60 -20.11
C GLY A 146 -11.44 15.32 -18.78
N ALA A 147 -10.39 16.10 -18.49
CA ALA A 147 -10.60 17.26 -17.66
C ALA A 147 -11.53 18.17 -18.48
N PRO A 148 -12.71 18.58 -17.98
CA PRO A 148 -13.41 19.67 -18.63
C PRO A 148 -12.42 20.84 -18.65
N GLU A 149 -12.03 21.26 -19.85
CA GLU A 149 -11.40 22.55 -20.04
C GLU A 149 -12.25 23.52 -19.23
N HIS A 150 -11.65 24.07 -18.18
CA HIS A 150 -12.23 25.18 -17.46
C HIS A 150 -12.63 26.17 -18.53
N GLU A 151 -13.95 26.29 -18.66
CA GLU A 151 -14.69 27.27 -19.42
C GLU A 151 -13.82 28.51 -19.55
N LYS A 152 -13.24 28.70 -20.74
CA LYS A 152 -12.69 29.98 -21.15
C LYS A 152 -13.89 30.91 -21.11
N ILE A 153 -14.10 31.54 -19.96
CA ILE A 153 -14.94 32.72 -19.83
C ILE A 153 -14.21 33.77 -20.66
N SER A 154 -14.49 33.76 -21.97
CA SER A 154 -14.22 34.89 -22.84
C SER A 154 -14.92 36.08 -22.19
N PRO A 155 -14.21 37.18 -21.92
CA PRO A 155 -14.87 38.42 -21.55
C PRO A 155 -15.66 38.84 -22.80
N ALA A 156 -16.98 38.67 -22.77
CA ALA A 156 -17.85 39.25 -23.76
C ALA A 156 -17.62 40.77 -23.70
N LEU A 157 -16.93 41.28 -24.72
CA LEU A 157 -16.90 42.70 -25.06
C LEU A 157 -18.36 43.17 -25.11
N HIS A 158 -18.75 44.05 -24.20
CA HIS A 158 -19.91 44.91 -24.42
C HIS A 158 -19.47 46.03 -25.38
N PRO A 159 -20.01 46.12 -26.60
CA PRO A 159 -19.94 47.35 -27.38
C PRO A 159 -20.78 48.44 -26.71
N ARG A 160 -20.26 49.66 -26.85
CA ARG A 160 -20.65 50.94 -26.23
C ARG A 160 -22.14 51.25 -26.20
#